data_AF-A0A2W4CT31-F1
#
_entry.id   AF-A0A2W4CT31-F1
#
_cell.length_a   1.000
_cell.length_b   1.000
_cell.length_c   1.000
_cell.angle_alpha   90.00
_cell.angle_beta   90.00
_cell.angle_gamma   90.00
#
_symmetry.space_group_name_H-M   'P 1'
#
loop_
_entity.id
_entity.type
_entity.pdbx_description
1 polymer ?
#
loop_
_entity_poly.entity_id
_entity_poly.type
_entity_poly.pdbx_seq_one_letter_code
_entity_poly.pdbx_strand_id
1 'polypeptide(L)' 'MESKAGGPVKSRADLGAERRRGRAAEKLRENLARRKQQVRARRAGQADETDGLPAAKTDES' A
#
# COMPACT_ATOMS: atom_id res chain seq x y z
N MET A 1 34.74 5.28 -32.45
CA MET A 1 33.44 5.93 -32.63
C MET A 1 32.59 5.61 -31.41
N GLU A 2 32.57 6.50 -30.43
CA GLU A 2 31.59 6.49 -29.34
C GLU A 2 30.26 7.04 -29.84
N SER A 3 29.14 6.38 -29.50
CA SER A 3 27.77 6.92 -29.33
C SER A 3 26.79 5.74 -29.33
N LYS A 4 25.76 5.61 -28.49
CA LYS A 4 25.35 6.14 -27.19
C LYS A 4 24.14 5.29 -26.78
N ALA A 5 23.97 5.09 -25.48
CA ALA A 5 22.85 4.47 -24.80
C ALA A 5 21.47 4.57 -25.49
N GLY A 6 20.93 3.43 -25.92
CA GLY A 6 19.50 3.23 -26.17
C GLY A 6 18.92 2.32 -25.08
N GLY A 7 18.71 2.86 -23.88
CA GLY A 7 18.02 2.14 -22.81
C GLY A 7 16.54 1.91 -23.18
N PRO A 8 15.91 0.80 -22.73
CA PRO A 8 14.55 0.48 -23.12
C PRO A 8 13.58 1.59 -22.69
N VAL A 9 12.82 2.12 -23.65
CA VAL A 9 11.76 3.10 -23.39
C VAL A 9 10.65 2.38 -22.62
N LYS A 10 10.46 2.73 -21.34
CA LYS A 10 9.43 2.13 -20.48
C LYS A 10 8.05 2.29 -21.14
N SER A 11 7.32 1.19 -21.25
CA SER A 11 5.98 1.22 -21.81
C SER A 11 5.03 2.00 -20.90
N ARG A 12 3.88 2.46 -21.44
CA ARG A 12 2.82 3.08 -20.62
C ARG A 12 2.34 2.14 -19.49
N ALA A 13 2.42 0.83 -19.68
CA ALA A 13 2.09 -0.16 -18.66
C ALA A 13 3.13 -0.17 -17.51
N ASP A 14 4.42 -0.03 -17.82
CA ASP A 14 5.50 0.05 -16.84
C ASP A 14 5.39 1.31 -15.97
N LEU A 15 5.09 2.45 -16.58
CA LEU A 15 4.84 3.72 -15.87
C LEU A 15 3.63 3.61 -14.91
N GLY A 16 2.58 2.91 -15.34
CA GLY A 16 1.42 2.62 -14.50
C GLY A 16 1.76 1.71 -13.31
N ALA A 17 2.60 0.69 -13.54
CA ALA A 17 3.06 -0.22 -12.50
C ALA A 17 3.95 0.48 -11.47
N GLU A 18 4.87 1.34 -11.90
CA GLU A 18 5.71 2.15 -11.00
C GLU A 18 4.88 3.08 -10.14
N ARG A 19 3.88 3.76 -10.72
CA ARG A 19 2.93 4.59 -9.95
C ARG A 19 2.14 3.78 -8.90
N ARG A 20 1.73 2.55 -9.21
CA ARG A 20 1.06 1.67 -8.23
C ARG A 20 1.99 1.27 -7.09
N ARG A 21 3.26 0.94 -7.40
CA ARG A 21 4.28 0.59 -6.40
C ARG A 21 4.56 1.76 -5.44
N GLY A 22 4.70 2.98 -5.97
CA GLY A 22 4.89 4.19 -5.14
C GLY A 22 3.75 4.38 -4.14
N ARG A 23 2.51 4.33 -4.60
CA ARG A 23 1.32 4.42 -3.72
C ARG A 23 1.23 3.28 -2.72
N ALA A 24 1.63 2.07 -3.10
CA ALA A 24 1.62 0.92 -2.20
C ALA A 24 2.61 1.10 -1.04
N ALA A 25 3.80 1.66 -1.30
CA ALA A 25 4.79 1.92 -0.26
C ALA A 25 4.32 2.99 0.74
N GLU A 26 3.76 4.10 0.24
CA GLU A 26 3.18 5.16 1.10
C GLU A 26 2.02 4.62 1.95
N LYS A 27 1.08 3.92 1.31
CA LYS A 27 -0.05 3.29 1.99
C LYS A 27 0.40 2.27 3.03
N LEU A 28 1.47 1.51 2.77
CA LEU A 28 2.03 0.58 3.74
C LEU A 28 2.58 1.31 4.97
N ARG A 29 3.33 2.40 4.78
CA ARG A 29 3.85 3.22 5.90
C ARG A 29 2.71 3.77 6.76
N GLU A 30 1.68 4.31 6.13
CA GLU A 30 0.50 4.83 6.83
C GLU A 30 -0.21 3.73 7.64
N ASN A 31 -0.44 2.56 7.03
CA ASN A 31 -1.07 1.43 7.71
C ASN A 31 -0.26 0.93 8.91
N LEU A 32 1.06 0.86 8.78
CA LEU A 32 1.95 0.47 9.88
C LEU A 32 1.91 1.48 11.03
N ALA A 33 1.91 2.78 10.72
CA ALA A 33 1.79 3.83 11.73
C ALA A 33 0.45 3.75 12.47
N ARG A 34 -0.66 3.61 11.74
CA ARG A 34 -2.01 3.42 12.28
C ARG A 34 -2.07 2.18 13.17
N ARG A 35 -1.54 1.03 12.72
CA ARG A 35 -1.51 -0.20 13.50
C ARG A 35 -0.70 -0.06 14.78
N LYS A 36 0.43 0.64 14.72
CA LYS A 36 1.27 0.93 15.90
C LYS A 36 0.53 1.76 16.94
N GLN A 37 -0.20 2.79 16.50
CA GLN A 37 -1.03 3.62 17.38
C GLN A 37 -2.13 2.78 18.05
N GLN A 38 -2.85 1.98 17.28
CA GLN A 38 -3.88 1.07 17.82
C GLN A 38 -3.32 0.11 18.87
N VAL A 39 -2.16 -0.52 18.62
CA VAL A 39 -1.54 -1.43 19.60
C VAL A 39 -1.19 -0.71 20.90
N ARG A 40 -0.70 0.53 20.82
CA ARG A 40 -0.42 1.35 22.01
C ARG A 40 -1.70 1.70 22.76
N ALA A 41 -2.75 2.10 22.05
CA ALA A 41 -4.06 2.41 22.63
C ALA A 41 -4.64 1.19 23.37
N ARG A 42 -4.65 0.01 22.74
CA ARG A 42 -5.10 -1.25 23.37
C ARG A 42 -4.30 -1.59 24.63
N ARG A 43 -2.97 -1.41 24.61
CA ARG A 43 -2.12 -1.62 25.79
C ARG A 43 -2.39 -0.62 26.92
N ALA A 44 -2.76 0.60 26.57
CA ALA A 44 -3.15 1.64 27.52
C ALA A 44 -4.59 1.49 28.03
N GLY A 45 -5.32 0.44 27.63
CA GLY A 45 -6.72 0.22 28.02
C GLY A 45 -7.71 1.16 27.34
N GLN A 46 -7.32 1.84 26.26
CA GLN A 46 -8.22 2.68 25.48
C GLN A 46 -9.18 1.79 24.67
N ALA A 47 -10.41 2.26 24.49
CA ALA A 47 -11.40 1.60 23.65
C ALA A 47 -10.90 1.53 22.20
N ASP A 48 -11.15 0.40 21.53
CA ASP A 48 -10.87 0.26 20.10
C ASP A 48 -12.05 0.81 19.31
N GLU A 49 -11.93 2.04 18.81
CA GLU A 49 -12.95 2.69 17.96
C GLU A 49 -12.95 2.17 16.52
N THR A 50 -12.17 1.12 16.22
CA THR A 50 -12.11 0.57 14.86
C THR A 50 -13.40 -0.21 14.54
N ASP A 51 -14.21 0.31 13.63
CA ASP A 51 -15.31 -0.44 13.03
C ASP A 51 -14.77 -1.64 12.23
N GLY A 52 -15.34 -2.83 12.46
CA GLY A 52 -14.95 -4.05 11.76
C GLY A 52 -15.08 -3.92 10.24
N LEU A 53 -14.20 -4.58 9.49
CA LEU A 53 -14.36 -4.70 8.05
C LEU A 53 -15.62 -5.55 7.75
N PRO A 54 -16.44 -5.17 6.75
CA PRO A 54 -17.58 -5.99 6.36
C PRO A 54 -17.09 -7.37 5.95
N ALA A 55 -17.86 -8.40 6.29
CA ALA A 55 -17.59 -9.76 5.84
C ALA A 55 -17.44 -9.76 4.31
N ALA A 56 -16.42 -10.45 3.81
CA ALA A 56 -16.28 -10.65 2.37
C ALA A 56 -17.58 -11.30 1.85
N LYS A 57 -18.15 -10.76 0.78
CA LYS A 57 -19.32 -11.38 0.13
C LYS A 57 -18.91 -12.79 -0.29
N THR A 58 -19.62 -13.79 0.21
CA THR A 58 -19.39 -15.22 -0.11
C THR A 58 -20.19 -15.66 -1.34
N ASP A 59 -20.48 -14.74 -2.26
CA ASP A 59 -21.20 -15.08 -3.49
C ASP A 59 -20.26 -14.86 -4.67
N GLU A 60 -20.33 -15.81 -5.61
CA GLU A 60 -19.47 -16.03 -6.78
C GLU A 60 -18.19 -16.85 -6.55
N SER A 61 -18.38 -18.18 -6.45
CA SER A 61 -17.46 -19.21 -6.96
C SER A 61 -18.23 -20.18 -7.86
#